data_AF-A0A2V7UIH5-F1
#
_entry.id   AF-A0A2V7UIH5-F1
#
_cell.length_a   1.000
_cell.length_b   1.000
_cell.length_c   1.000
_cell.angle_alpha   90.00
_cell.angle_beta   90.00
_cell.angle_gamma   90.00
#
_symmetry.space_group_name_H-M   'P 1'
#
loop_
_entity.id
_entity.type
_entity.pdbx_description
1 polymer ?
#
loop_
_entity_poly.entity_id
_entity_poly.type
_entity_poly.pdbx_seq_one_letter_code
_entity_poly.pdbx_strand_id
1 'polypeptide(L)'
;MRWSSTGQYLSGFQFGWDTTPAIFAYTATDGTATFAVITKENHYGDVGSYCNDATICPPDRTATNPGYPEQYFMSSLSPDLKINWRWQNTNPDSCTRNSDGTLSCVADHPFGFEWCVNAPAVDVNGTVFSNSEDGNLYEIDRNGVLVNRVFTQ
;
A
#
# COMPACT_ATOMS: atom_id res chain seq x y z
N MET A 1 -12.99 -7.49 0.05
CA MET A 1 -14.36 -7.59 -0.52
C MET A 1 -15.35 -6.97 0.45
N ARG A 2 -16.50 -6.49 -0.03
CA ARG A 2 -17.58 -5.94 0.78
C ARG A 2 -18.88 -6.71 0.55
N TRP A 3 -19.58 -6.97 1.65
CA TRP A 3 -20.82 -7.74 1.67
C TRP A 3 -21.90 -6.97 2.43
N SER A 4 -23.17 -7.18 2.08
CA SER A 4 -24.31 -6.71 2.87
C SER A 4 -24.41 -7.50 4.18
N SER A 5 -25.24 -7.01 5.11
CA SER A 5 -25.57 -7.74 6.34
C SER A 5 -26.28 -9.08 6.09
N THR A 6 -26.82 -9.29 4.89
CA THR A 6 -27.45 -10.55 4.46
C THR A 6 -26.51 -11.43 3.63
N GLY A 7 -25.24 -11.03 3.46
CA GLY A 7 -24.24 -11.80 2.71
C GLY A 7 -24.33 -11.65 1.19
N GLN A 8 -24.98 -10.60 0.66
CA GLN A 8 -24.86 -10.27 -0.76
C GLN A 8 -23.54 -9.55 -1.05
N TYR A 9 -22.84 -9.95 -2.10
CA TYR A 9 -21.66 -9.22 -2.58
C TYR A 9 -22.08 -7.83 -3.06
N LEU A 10 -21.39 -6.79 -2.58
CA LEU A 10 -21.68 -5.40 -2.93
C LEU A 10 -20.58 -4.80 -3.81
N SER A 11 -19.33 -4.95 -3.39
CA SER A 11 -18.18 -4.38 -4.09
C SER A 11 -16.88 -5.06 -3.68
N GLY A 12 -15.82 -4.76 -4.42
CA GLY A 12 -14.47 -5.22 -4.16
C GLY A 12 -13.48 -4.12 -4.46
N PHE A 13 -12.31 -4.27 -3.87
CA PHE A 13 -11.12 -3.50 -4.21
C PHE A 13 -10.01 -4.51 -4.45
N GLN A 14 -9.12 -4.22 -5.40
CA GLN A 14 -7.97 -5.06 -5.65
C GLN A 14 -6.88 -4.67 -4.64
N PHE A 15 -6.86 -5.35 -3.50
CA PHE A 15 -5.93 -5.07 -2.40
C PHE A 15 -4.46 -5.41 -2.72
N GLY A 16 -4.19 -5.98 -3.89
CA GLY A 16 -2.89 -6.56 -4.20
C GLY A 16 -2.63 -7.80 -3.35
N TRP A 17 -1.38 -7.97 -2.98
CA TRP A 17 -0.87 -9.08 -2.17
C TRP A 17 -0.46 -8.59 -0.78
N ASP A 18 -0.24 -9.55 0.14
CA ASP A 18 0.34 -9.33 1.47
C ASP A 18 -0.30 -8.19 2.27
N THR A 19 -1.63 -8.16 2.21
CA THR A 19 -2.46 -7.09 2.74
C THR A 19 -2.61 -7.18 4.26
N THR A 20 -2.20 -6.13 4.97
CA THR A 20 -2.57 -5.90 6.38
C THR A 20 -3.21 -4.52 6.59
N PRO A 21 -4.55 -4.48 6.80
CA PRO A 21 -5.25 -3.22 6.93
C PRO A 21 -5.24 -2.68 8.38
N ALA A 22 -5.40 -1.37 8.50
CA ALA A 22 -5.77 -0.65 9.70
C ALA A 22 -7.10 0.10 9.48
N ILE A 23 -7.79 0.45 10.56
CA ILE A 23 -9.04 1.21 10.51
C ILE A 23 -8.83 2.56 11.19
N PHE A 24 -9.22 3.63 10.51
CA PHE A 24 -9.21 4.99 11.05
C PHE A 24 -10.64 5.51 11.16
N ALA A 25 -11.17 5.62 12.38
CA ALA A 25 -12.49 6.21 12.61
C ALA A 25 -12.38 7.75 12.66
N TYR A 26 -13.32 8.44 12.01
CA TYR A 26 -13.34 9.90 11.99
C TYR A 26 -14.76 10.45 11.79
N THR A 27 -14.94 11.76 12.03
CA THR A 27 -16.16 12.48 11.70
C THR A 27 -16.00 13.14 10.33
N ALA A 28 -16.89 12.81 9.39
CA ALA A 28 -16.93 13.41 8.07
C ALA A 28 -17.35 14.89 8.15
N THR A 29 -17.17 15.63 7.05
CA THR A 29 -17.48 17.07 6.96
C THR A 29 -18.95 17.38 7.26
N ASP A 30 -19.85 16.43 7.00
CA ASP A 30 -21.28 16.53 7.30
C ASP A 30 -21.65 16.19 8.76
N GLY A 31 -20.66 15.90 9.61
CA GLY A 31 -20.84 15.53 11.02
C GLY A 31 -21.08 14.04 11.26
N THR A 32 -21.14 13.21 10.21
CA THR A 32 -21.40 11.77 10.34
C THR A 32 -20.15 11.03 10.82
N ALA A 33 -20.32 10.14 11.81
CA ALA A 33 -19.27 9.21 12.21
C ALA A 33 -19.07 8.15 11.11
N THR A 34 -17.83 7.97 10.66
CA THR A 34 -17.45 7.04 9.60
C THR A 34 -16.03 6.51 9.84
N PHE A 35 -15.50 5.74 8.89
CA PHE A 35 -14.14 5.22 8.96
C PHE A 35 -13.49 5.11 7.58
N ALA A 36 -12.15 5.07 7.57
CA ALA A 36 -11.35 4.67 6.44
C ALA A 36 -10.67 3.33 6.71
N VAL A 37 -10.54 2.51 5.66
CA VAL A 37 -9.64 1.36 5.65
C VAL A 37 -8.31 1.82 5.09
N ILE A 38 -7.26 1.78 5.89
CA ILE A 38 -5.90 2.04 5.44
C ILE A 38 -5.25 0.70 5.16
N THR A 39 -4.66 0.53 3.97
CA THR A 39 -4.09 -0.75 3.58
C THR A 39 -2.84 -0.57 2.76
N LYS A 40 -1.87 -1.44 3.05
CA LYS A 40 -0.80 -1.75 2.10
C LYS A 40 -1.41 -2.46 0.90
N GLU A 41 -0.97 -2.08 -0.28
CA GLU A 41 -1.49 -2.54 -1.56
C GLU A 41 -0.31 -2.83 -2.49
N ASN A 42 0.24 -4.04 -2.36
CA ASN A 42 1.40 -4.49 -3.11
C ASN A 42 0.98 -5.15 -4.43
N HIS A 43 1.42 -4.61 -5.57
CA HIS A 43 1.30 -5.24 -6.87
C HIS A 43 2.68 -5.67 -7.32
N TYR A 44 2.99 -6.96 -7.18
CA TYR A 44 4.27 -7.50 -7.63
C TYR A 44 4.26 -7.73 -9.14
N GLY A 45 5.36 -7.42 -9.80
CA GLY A 45 5.64 -7.83 -11.18
C GLY A 45 6.18 -9.26 -11.22
N ASP A 46 5.95 -9.94 -12.33
CA ASP A 46 6.59 -11.21 -12.70
C ASP A 46 6.41 -12.35 -11.69
N VAL A 47 5.40 -12.28 -10.81
CA VAL A 47 5.03 -13.33 -9.86
C VAL A 47 3.86 -14.19 -10.33
N GLY A 48 3.87 -15.46 -9.92
CA GLY A 48 2.84 -16.44 -10.26
C GLY A 48 1.46 -16.11 -9.67
N SER A 49 0.42 -16.65 -10.31
CA SER A 49 -0.94 -16.65 -9.76
C SER A 49 -1.24 -17.97 -9.06
N TYR A 50 -2.03 -17.92 -7.98
CA TYR A 50 -2.75 -19.12 -7.49
C TYR A 50 -3.92 -19.55 -8.38
N CYS A 51 -4.20 -18.79 -9.45
CA CYS A 51 -5.22 -19.10 -10.45
C CYS A 51 -4.56 -19.79 -11.65
N ASN A 52 -5.17 -20.90 -12.07
CA ASN A 52 -4.67 -21.77 -13.14
C ASN A 52 -5.49 -21.64 -14.45
N ASP A 53 -6.36 -20.62 -14.56
CA ASP A 53 -7.21 -20.37 -15.73
C ASP A 53 -6.82 -19.07 -16.42
N ALA A 54 -6.08 -19.17 -17.53
CA ALA A 54 -5.59 -18.03 -18.29
C ALA A 54 -6.68 -17.05 -18.78
N THR A 55 -7.94 -17.48 -18.84
CA THR A 55 -9.09 -16.61 -19.19
C THR A 55 -9.45 -15.68 -18.04
N ILE A 56 -9.34 -16.17 -16.79
CA ILE A 56 -9.66 -15.45 -15.57
C ILE A 56 -8.43 -14.68 -15.07
N CYS A 57 -7.26 -15.31 -15.20
CA CYS A 57 -5.97 -14.78 -14.79
C CYS A 57 -4.99 -14.84 -15.96
N PRO A 58 -4.96 -13.80 -16.82
CA PRO A 58 -3.99 -13.73 -17.90
C PRO A 58 -2.55 -13.93 -17.40
N PRO A 59 -1.72 -14.69 -18.13
CA PRO A 59 -0.35 -14.98 -17.74
C PRO A 59 0.61 -13.80 -17.94
N ASP A 60 0.18 -12.76 -18.67
CA ASP A 60 0.93 -11.52 -18.85
C ASP A 60 0.85 -10.67 -17.58
N ARG A 61 1.72 -10.96 -16.62
CA ARG A 61 1.87 -10.22 -15.36
C ARG A 61 3.29 -9.70 -15.22
N THR A 62 3.82 -9.16 -16.32
CA THR A 62 5.16 -8.60 -16.30
C THR A 62 5.15 -7.26 -15.55
N ALA A 63 6.26 -6.92 -14.88
CA ALA A 63 6.36 -5.66 -14.13
C ALA A 63 5.99 -4.42 -14.97
N THR A 64 6.18 -4.49 -16.29
CA THR A 64 5.89 -3.42 -17.25
C THR A 64 4.51 -3.49 -17.89
N ASN A 65 3.68 -4.50 -17.61
CA ASN A 65 2.37 -4.61 -18.23
C ASN A 65 1.46 -3.45 -17.77
N PRO A 66 0.91 -2.61 -18.66
CA PRO A 66 -0.02 -1.54 -18.27
C PRO A 66 -1.28 -2.00 -17.54
N GLY A 67 -1.72 -3.25 -17.75
CA GLY A 67 -2.87 -3.85 -17.06
C GLY A 67 -2.55 -4.46 -15.69
N TYR A 68 -1.28 -4.73 -15.42
CA TYR A 68 -0.81 -5.29 -14.14
C TYR A 68 0.64 -4.86 -13.87
N PRO A 69 0.92 -3.56 -13.68
CA PRO A 69 2.27 -3.08 -13.47
C PRO A 69 2.74 -3.39 -12.05
N GLU A 70 4.05 -3.55 -11.88
CA GLU A 70 4.66 -3.63 -10.55
C GLU A 70 4.61 -2.27 -9.87
N GLN A 71 3.88 -2.17 -8.76
CA GLN A 71 3.61 -0.92 -8.06
C GLN A 71 3.20 -1.17 -6.60
N TYR A 72 3.69 -0.34 -5.68
CA TYR A 72 3.48 -0.54 -4.25
C TYR A 72 2.84 0.70 -3.62
N PHE A 73 1.63 0.55 -3.08
CA PHE A 73 0.87 1.69 -2.56
C PHE A 73 0.50 1.54 -1.08
N MET A 74 0.46 2.67 -0.41
CA MET A 74 -0.39 2.87 0.76
C MET A 74 -1.70 3.48 0.29
N SER A 75 -2.82 2.85 0.63
CA SER A 75 -4.14 3.23 0.13
C SER A 75 -5.11 3.48 1.27
N SER A 76 -5.84 4.59 1.20
CA SER A 76 -7.00 4.86 2.06
C SER A 76 -8.27 4.63 1.26
N LEU A 77 -9.17 3.85 1.83
CA LEU A 77 -10.45 3.49 1.21
C LEU A 77 -11.61 3.94 2.11
N SER A 78 -12.70 4.38 1.49
CA SER A 78 -13.97 4.60 2.18
C SER A 78 -14.60 3.26 2.63
N PRO A 79 -15.67 3.28 3.44
CA PRO A 79 -16.40 2.05 3.81
C PRO A 79 -16.97 1.28 2.62
N ASP A 80 -17.14 1.96 1.48
CA ASP A 80 -17.61 1.36 0.22
C ASP A 80 -16.47 0.75 -0.61
N LEU A 81 -15.23 0.77 -0.09
CA LEU A 81 -13.99 0.39 -0.76
C LEU A 81 -13.62 1.28 -1.95
N LYS A 82 -14.06 2.54 -1.95
CA LYS A 82 -13.61 3.54 -2.92
C LYS A 82 -12.33 4.19 -2.45
N ILE A 83 -11.38 4.41 -3.35
CA ILE A 83 -10.14 5.12 -3.04
C ILE A 83 -10.46 6.54 -2.58
N ASN A 84 -9.97 6.90 -1.39
CA ASN A 84 -9.85 8.27 -0.93
C ASN A 84 -8.54 8.88 -1.47
N TRP A 85 -7.42 8.17 -1.25
CA TRP A 85 -6.10 8.52 -1.74
C TRP A 85 -5.21 7.28 -1.85
N ARG A 86 -4.14 7.40 -2.64
CA ARG A 86 -3.04 6.42 -2.73
C ARG A 86 -1.72 7.18 -2.72
N TRP A 87 -0.75 6.63 -2.00
CA TRP A 87 0.63 7.09 -2.05
C TRP A 87 1.51 5.92 -2.52
N GLN A 88 2.25 6.12 -3.60
CA GLN A 88 3.11 5.08 -4.17
C GLN A 88 4.53 5.20 -3.61
N ASN A 89 5.12 4.08 -3.17
CA ASN A 89 6.55 4.03 -2.95
C ASN A 89 7.25 3.93 -4.32
N THR A 90 8.08 4.92 -4.63
CA THR A 90 8.85 5.01 -5.88
C THR A 90 10.36 5.02 -5.64
N ASN A 91 10.82 4.74 -4.42
CA ASN A 91 12.24 4.69 -4.12
C ASN A 91 12.91 3.52 -4.86
N PRO A 92 13.92 3.73 -5.71
CA PRO A 92 14.59 2.65 -6.40
C PRO A 92 15.82 2.10 -5.66
N ASP A 93 16.22 2.77 -4.57
CA ASP A 93 17.52 2.59 -3.95
C ASP A 93 17.46 1.66 -2.74
N SER A 94 18.18 0.54 -2.82
CA SER A 94 18.57 -0.25 -1.65
C SER A 94 19.74 0.43 -0.97
N CYS A 95 19.57 0.87 0.28
CA CYS A 95 20.60 1.57 1.03
C CYS A 95 21.10 0.76 2.24
N THR A 96 22.35 0.99 2.65
CA THR A 96 22.93 0.46 3.89
C THR A 96 23.66 1.57 4.64
N ARG A 97 23.51 1.60 5.96
CA ARG A 97 24.22 2.56 6.81
C ARG A 97 25.65 2.12 7.09
N ASN A 98 26.60 2.98 6.73
CA ASN A 98 28.01 2.79 7.01
C ASN A 98 28.33 3.11 8.48
N SER A 99 29.47 2.62 8.98
CA SER A 99 29.93 2.87 10.35
C SER A 99 30.16 4.35 10.70
N ASP A 100 30.36 5.20 9.68
CA ASP A 100 30.53 6.65 9.83
C ASP A 100 29.20 7.42 9.79
N GLY A 101 28.07 6.70 9.67
CA GLY A 101 26.72 7.25 9.63
C GLY A 101 26.21 7.62 8.23
N THR A 102 27.07 7.59 7.20
CA THR A 102 26.67 7.82 5.80
C THR A 102 25.87 6.64 5.24
N LEU A 103 25.18 6.84 4.12
CA LEU A 103 24.46 5.77 3.41
C LEU A 103 25.20 5.41 2.11
N SER A 104 25.33 4.11 1.85
CA SER A 104 25.71 3.55 0.56
C SER A 104 24.46 2.98 -0.10
N CYS A 105 24.15 3.39 -1.32
CA CYS A 105 22.92 3.00 -2.00
C CYS A 105 23.17 2.44 -3.40
N VAL A 106 22.34 1.48 -3.83
CA VAL A 106 22.33 0.91 -5.18
C VAL A 106 20.91 0.97 -5.72
N ALA A 107 20.74 1.52 -6.92
CA ALA A 107 19.46 1.53 -7.62
C ALA A 107 19.20 0.16 -8.27
N ASP A 108 18.48 -0.71 -7.58
CA ASP A 108 18.18 -2.09 -7.99
C ASP A 108 16.69 -2.45 -7.95
N HIS A 109 15.82 -1.53 -7.51
CA HIS A 109 14.37 -1.71 -7.46
C HIS A 109 13.65 -0.74 -8.41
N PRO A 110 13.67 -0.97 -9.74
CA PRO A 110 13.18 -0.01 -10.73
C PRO A 110 11.68 0.36 -10.58
N PHE A 111 10.90 -0.43 -9.84
CA PHE A 111 9.47 -0.23 -9.62
C PHE A 111 9.10 0.13 -8.17
N GLY A 112 10.10 0.39 -7.34
CA GLY A 112 9.92 0.66 -5.91
C GLY A 112 10.02 -0.61 -5.06
N PHE A 113 9.76 -0.44 -3.77
CA PHE A 113 9.80 -1.53 -2.80
C PHE A 113 8.41 -1.85 -2.29
N GLU A 114 8.22 -3.13 -1.99
CA GLU A 114 7.03 -3.56 -1.30
C GLU A 114 6.91 -2.94 0.09
N TRP A 115 5.67 -2.86 0.54
CA TRP A 115 5.36 -2.59 1.93
C TRP A 115 5.36 -3.92 2.67
N CYS A 116 6.24 -4.10 3.67
CA CYS A 116 6.30 -5.33 4.45
C CYS A 116 4.91 -5.77 4.96
N VAL A 117 4.71 -7.06 5.20
CA VAL A 117 3.44 -7.66 5.63
C VAL A 117 2.88 -7.08 6.96
N ASN A 118 3.62 -6.29 7.72
CA ASN A 118 3.13 -5.75 8.99
C ASN A 118 2.10 -4.61 8.83
N ALA A 119 1.20 -4.47 9.80
CA ALA A 119 0.15 -3.45 9.76
C ALA A 119 0.72 -2.02 9.86
N PRO A 120 0.16 -1.04 9.10
CA PRO A 120 0.47 0.36 9.32
C PRO A 120 -0.10 0.84 10.67
N ALA A 121 0.61 1.75 11.33
CA ALA A 121 0.08 2.45 12.49
C ALA A 121 -0.62 3.75 12.04
N VAL A 122 -1.74 4.09 12.67
CA VAL A 122 -2.49 5.31 12.34
C VAL A 122 -2.74 6.11 13.62
N ASP A 123 -2.41 7.39 13.62
CA ASP A 123 -2.64 8.26 14.78
C ASP A 123 -4.06 8.88 14.80
N VAL A 124 -4.32 9.70 15.81
CA VAL A 124 -5.62 10.38 16.01
C VAL A 124 -5.96 11.38 14.89
N ASN A 125 -4.96 11.91 14.19
CA ASN A 125 -5.16 12.84 13.08
C ASN A 125 -5.41 12.11 11.75
N GLY A 126 -5.18 10.80 11.70
CA GLY A 126 -5.23 9.99 10.49
C GLY A 126 -3.90 9.94 9.75
N THR A 127 -2.80 10.34 10.39
CA THR A 127 -1.45 10.17 9.86
C THR A 127 -1.08 8.71 9.92
N VAL A 128 -0.61 8.17 8.79
CA VAL A 128 -0.25 6.78 8.57
C VAL A 128 1.27 6.63 8.65
N PHE A 129 1.71 5.72 9.52
CA PHE A 129 3.10 5.33 9.69
C PHE A 129 3.29 3.92 9.15
N SER A 130 4.17 3.77 8.16
CA SER A 130 4.37 2.50 7.47
C SER A 130 5.84 2.30 7.11
N ASN A 131 6.40 1.16 7.51
CA ASN A 131 7.70 0.70 7.05
C ASN A 131 7.58 0.04 5.67
N SER A 132 8.60 0.25 4.85
CA SER A 132 8.81 -0.42 3.58
C SER A 132 10.12 -1.23 3.62
N GLU A 133 10.26 -2.17 2.70
CA GLU A 133 11.47 -2.98 2.57
C GLU A 133 12.70 -2.18 2.13
N ASP A 134 12.50 -0.96 1.63
CA ASP A 134 13.57 0.00 1.37
C ASP A 134 14.29 0.51 2.64
N GLY A 135 13.88 0.03 3.81
CA GLY A 135 14.46 0.37 5.10
C GLY A 135 13.99 1.72 5.65
N ASN A 136 12.97 2.35 5.07
CA ASN A 136 12.40 3.58 5.61
C ASN A 136 11.07 3.33 6.35
N LEU A 137 10.86 4.13 7.40
CA LEU A 137 9.56 4.42 7.97
C LEU A 137 9.01 5.69 7.30
N TYR A 138 7.84 5.57 6.67
CA TYR A 138 7.13 6.65 6.01
C TYR A 138 6.03 7.21 6.92
N GLU A 139 5.88 8.53 6.91
CA GLU A 139 4.79 9.27 7.53
C GLU A 139 3.97 9.94 6.44
N ILE A 140 2.71 9.52 6.28
CA ILE A 140 1.80 9.99 5.24
C ILE A 140 0.58 10.60 5.93
N ASP A 141 0.24 11.84 5.61
CA ASP A 141 -0.89 12.51 6.24
C ASP A 141 -2.23 11.90 5.82
N ARG A 142 -3.30 12.35 6.48
CA ARG A 142 -4.66 11.89 6.20
C ARG A 142 -5.18 12.16 4.79
N ASN A 143 -4.46 12.96 3.99
CA ASN A 143 -4.80 13.31 2.61
C ASN A 143 -3.91 12.55 1.60
N GLY A 144 -3.04 11.66 2.06
CA GLY A 144 -2.13 10.89 1.21
C GLY A 144 -0.87 11.65 0.82
N VAL A 145 -0.51 12.71 1.55
CA VAL A 145 0.70 13.50 1.29
C VAL A 145 1.83 12.98 2.17
N LEU A 146 3.01 12.72 1.58
CA LEU A 146 4.22 12.39 2.33
C LEU A 146 4.62 13.57 3.23
N VAL A 147 4.65 13.34 4.53
CA VAL A 147 5.11 14.30 5.55
C VAL A 147 6.59 14.11 5.81
N ASN A 148 7.00 12.87 6.03
CA ASN A 148 8.37 12.53 6.41
C ASN A 148 8.74 11.11 5.97
N ARG A 149 10.05 10.85 5.87
CA ARG A 149 10.60 9.49 5.86
C ARG A 149 11.88 9.42 6.67
N VAL A 150 12.08 8.31 7.35
CA VAL A 150 13.27 8.07 8.18
C VAL A 150 13.85 6.72 7.84
N PHE A 151 15.14 6.67 7.49
CA PHE A 151 15.85 5.42 7.28
C PHE A 151 16.14 4.74 8.63
N THR A 152 15.67 3.50 8.81
CA THR A 152 15.69 2.74 10.07
C THR A 152 16.61 1.53 10.08
N GLN A 153 17.20 1.15 8.94
CA GLN A 153 18.22 0.09 8.84
C GLN A 153 19.65 0.62 9.08
#